data_AF-A0A8C6CCQ3-F1
#
_entry.id   AF-A0A8C6CCQ3-F1
#
_cell.length_a   1.000
_cell.length_b   1.000
_cell.length_c   1.000
_cell.angle_alpha   90.00
_cell.angle_beta   90.00
_cell.angle_gamma   90.00
#
_symmetry.space_group_name_H-M   'P 1'
#
loop_
_entity.id
_entity.type
_entity.pdbx_description
1 polymer ?
#
loop_
_entity_poly.entity_id
_entity_poly.type
_entity_poly.pdbx_seq_one_letter_code
_entity_poly.pdbx_strand_id
1 'polypeptide(L)'
;MECEAERRPLGVFECQLCALTAPYSYVGQQPPGTQSVVGLGHSAHRHHFLPRSLLEESYVMRDPFTPDKDRFLILGSRCGSCGRLVCVGPECSLFYSKRFCLPCVRENIDAFPQEIQQDLEKRKVPSKRPASQPGSRT
;
A
#
# COMPACT_ATOMS: atom_id res chain seq x y z
N MET A 1 13.40 5.07 -29.88
CA MET A 1 13.59 3.86 -29.07
C MET A 1 14.37 4.29 -27.84
N GLU A 2 13.67 4.68 -26.79
CA GLU A 2 14.30 5.02 -25.52
C GLU A 2 14.03 3.86 -24.58
N CYS A 3 15.12 3.17 -24.24
CA CYS A 3 15.13 1.98 -23.44
C CYS A 3 14.41 2.24 -22.12
N GLU A 4 13.39 1.42 -21.85
CA GLU A 4 12.85 1.15 -20.53
C GLU A 4 14.03 0.96 -19.59
N ALA A 5 14.32 1.99 -18.80
CA ALA A 5 15.21 1.84 -17.68
C ALA A 5 14.59 0.75 -16.80
N GLU A 6 15.22 -0.42 -16.77
CA GLU A 6 15.27 -1.27 -15.58
C GLU A 6 15.73 -0.38 -14.42
N ARG A 7 14.78 0.38 -13.85
CA ARG A 7 15.01 1.24 -12.72
C ARG A 7 15.21 0.32 -11.54
N ARG A 8 16.49 0.06 -11.24
CA ARG A 8 16.93 -0.68 -10.06
C ARG A 8 16.18 -0.16 -8.83
N PRO A 9 15.91 -1.03 -7.83
CA PRO A 9 15.29 -0.61 -6.58
C PRO A 9 16.01 0.63 -6.02
N LEU A 10 15.25 1.66 -5.65
CA LEU A 10 15.78 2.83 -4.95
C LEU A 10 16.24 2.46 -3.54
N GLY A 11 15.63 1.43 -2.97
CA GLY A 11 16.02 0.87 -1.69
C GLY A 11 15.10 -0.28 -1.27
N VAL A 12 15.20 -0.66 0.00
CA VAL A 12 14.36 -1.67 0.64
C VAL A 12 13.45 -0.98 1.65
N PHE A 13 12.16 -1.24 1.54
CA PHE A 13 11.17 -0.88 2.54
C PHE A 13 11.19 -1.95 3.63
N GLU A 14 11.14 -1.53 4.90
CA GLU A 14 11.05 -2.44 6.04
C GLU A 14 9.95 -1.97 7.01
N CYS A 15 8.97 -2.85 7.25
CA CYS A 15 7.93 -2.61 8.25
C CYS A 15 8.47 -2.79 9.66
N GLN A 16 8.37 -1.75 10.49
CA GLN A 16 8.87 -1.77 11.87
C GLN A 16 7.98 -2.57 12.85
N LEU A 17 6.89 -3.20 12.38
CA LEU A 17 6.02 -4.03 13.21
C LEU A 17 6.10 -5.52 12.89
N CYS A 18 6.21 -5.89 11.62
CA CYS A 18 6.25 -7.30 11.19
C CYS A 18 7.53 -7.69 10.47
N ALA A 19 8.50 -6.78 10.35
CA ALA A 19 9.75 -6.96 9.60
C ALA A 19 9.55 -7.34 8.12
N LEU A 20 8.37 -7.08 7.54
CA LEU A 20 8.14 -7.25 6.11
C LEU A 20 9.14 -6.36 5.35
N THR A 21 9.93 -6.98 4.50
CA THR A 21 10.86 -6.28 3.61
C THR A 21 10.45 -6.45 2.15
N ALA A 22 10.60 -5.38 1.36
CA ALA A 22 10.39 -5.42 -0.09
C ALA A 22 11.17 -4.30 -0.78
N PRO A 23 11.71 -4.51 -1.99
CA PRO A 23 12.33 -3.43 -2.75
C PRO A 23 11.27 -2.40 -3.18
N TYR A 24 11.60 -1.12 -3.12
CA TYR A 24 10.75 -0.04 -3.66
C TYR A 24 11.45 0.69 -4.81
N SER A 25 10.67 1.17 -5.76
CA SER A 25 11.13 1.92 -6.94
C SER A 25 10.71 3.39 -6.90
N TYR A 26 9.84 3.79 -5.98
CA TYR A 26 9.43 5.17 -5.76
C TYR A 26 8.92 5.42 -4.34
N VAL A 27 9.08 6.67 -3.87
CA VAL A 27 8.48 7.19 -2.63
C VAL A 27 7.82 8.51 -2.95
N GLY A 28 6.56 8.69 -2.55
CA GLY A 28 5.85 9.94 -2.75
C GLY A 28 4.35 9.75 -2.94
N GLN A 29 3.66 10.87 -3.18
CA GLN A 29 2.23 10.91 -3.45
C GLN A 29 1.89 10.68 -4.93
N GLN A 30 2.84 10.79 -5.86
CA GLN A 30 2.59 10.69 -7.29
C GLN A 30 3.55 9.71 -7.98
N PRO A 31 3.23 8.40 -8.00
CA PRO A 31 4.06 7.39 -8.64
C PRO A 31 4.33 7.71 -10.12
N PRO A 32 5.60 7.65 -10.59
CA PRO A 32 5.94 7.81 -12.00
C PRO A 32 5.44 6.59 -12.79
N GLY A 33 4.67 6.83 -13.87
CA GLY A 33 3.99 5.80 -14.65
C GLY A 33 2.57 6.17 -15.07
N THR A 34 1.97 7.18 -14.42
CA THR A 34 0.82 7.89 -14.99
C THR A 34 1.31 8.82 -16.09
N GLN A 35 1.38 8.36 -17.33
CA GLN A 35 1.60 9.26 -18.47
C GLN A 35 0.43 10.25 -18.53
N SER A 36 0.63 11.46 -18.04
CA SER A 36 -0.11 12.61 -18.56
C SER A 36 0.39 12.81 -19.99
N VAL A 37 -0.38 12.33 -20.96
CA VAL A 37 -0.19 12.74 -22.35
C VAL A 37 -0.57 14.23 -22.41
N VAL A 38 0.42 15.10 -22.18
CA VAL A 38 0.31 16.52 -22.46
C VAL A 38 0.87 16.72 -23.86
N GLY A 39 -0.04 16.86 -24.83
CA GLY A 39 0.23 16.99 -26.27
C GLY A 39 0.22 15.63 -26.96
N LEU A 40 -0.61 15.32 -27.94
CA LEU A 40 -1.16 16.13 -29.02
C LEU A 40 -2.54 15.58 -29.45
N GLY A 41 -3.48 16.46 -29.78
CA GLY A 41 -4.46 16.22 -30.84
C GLY A 41 -5.66 15.30 -30.55
N HIS A 42 -6.82 15.94 -30.41
CA HIS A 42 -8.16 15.53 -30.87
C HIS A 42 -8.51 14.03 -30.90
N SER A 43 -9.37 13.57 -29.98
CA SER A 43 -10.70 13.01 -30.29
C SER A 43 -11.38 12.38 -29.06
N ALA A 44 -12.71 12.41 -29.09
CA ALA A 44 -13.64 12.12 -28.02
C ALA A 44 -13.58 10.69 -27.45
N HIS A 45 -13.23 10.56 -26.16
CA HIS A 45 -14.05 9.82 -25.18
C HIS A 45 -13.53 10.12 -23.76
N ARG A 46 -14.39 10.78 -22.96
CA ARG A 46 -14.11 11.20 -21.58
C ARG A 46 -13.78 10.00 -20.69
N HIS A 47 -12.54 9.88 -20.25
CA HIS A 47 -12.27 9.67 -18.83
C HIS A 47 -11.14 10.62 -18.43
N HIS A 48 -11.56 11.68 -17.77
CA HIS A 48 -10.75 12.67 -17.05
C HIS A 48 -10.00 11.91 -15.93
N PHE A 49 -8.94 11.18 -16.28
CA PHE A 49 -8.12 10.43 -15.34
C PHE A 49 -7.14 11.40 -14.69
N LEU A 50 -7.64 12.12 -13.68
CA LEU A 50 -6.83 12.90 -12.76
C LEU A 50 -5.61 12.05 -12.38
N PRO A 51 -4.36 12.57 -12.44
CA PRO A 51 -3.21 11.82 -11.93
C PRO A 51 -3.57 11.37 -10.52
N ARG A 52 -3.66 10.06 -10.32
CA ARG A 52 -4.27 9.47 -9.13
C ARG A 52 -3.29 9.62 -7.98
N SER A 53 -3.17 10.85 -7.46
CA SER A 53 -2.34 11.19 -6.32
C SER A 53 -2.77 10.33 -5.15
N LEU A 54 -1.81 9.60 -4.57
CA LEU A 54 -2.01 8.90 -3.32
C LEU A 54 -2.34 9.91 -2.24
N LEU A 55 -3.30 9.56 -1.39
CA LEU A 55 -3.70 10.37 -0.24
C LEU A 55 -2.56 10.50 0.80
N GLU A 56 -1.51 9.68 0.68
CA GLU A 56 -0.34 9.68 1.56
C GLU A 56 0.96 9.44 0.78
N GLU A 57 2.07 9.96 1.31
CA GLU A 57 3.41 9.59 0.86
C GLU A 57 3.62 8.09 1.08
N SER A 58 3.76 7.34 -0.01
CA SER A 58 3.81 5.88 0.03
C SER A 58 5.09 5.35 -0.59
N TYR A 59 5.56 4.24 -0.04
CA TYR A 59 6.62 3.42 -0.64
C TYR A 59 5.95 2.46 -1.62
N VAL A 60 6.36 2.52 -2.89
CA VAL A 60 5.75 1.72 -3.96
C VAL A 60 6.80 0.97 -4.76
N MET A 61 6.38 -0.16 -5.31
CA MET A 61 7.15 -0.93 -6.28
C MET A 61 6.32 -1.16 -7.55
N ARG A 62 6.95 -1.47 -8.68
CA ARG A 62 6.23 -1.97 -9.85
C ARG A 62 5.53 -3.28 -9.47
N ASP A 63 4.31 -3.47 -9.95
CA ASP A 63 3.57 -4.69 -9.70
C ASP A 63 4.29 -5.89 -10.36
N PRO A 64 4.85 -6.84 -9.59
CA PRO A 64 5.55 -7.99 -10.14
C PRO A 64 4.61 -8.97 -10.86
N PHE A 65 3.30 -8.86 -10.64
CA PHE A 65 2.28 -9.73 -11.26
C PHE A 65 1.75 -9.16 -12.58
N THR A 66 1.98 -7.87 -12.87
CA THR A 66 1.55 -7.24 -14.12
C THR A 66 2.63 -6.30 -14.69
N PRO A 67 3.81 -6.85 -15.07
CA PRO A 67 4.94 -6.04 -15.52
C PRO A 67 4.58 -5.13 -16.71
N ASP A 68 3.77 -5.60 -17.65
CA ASP A 68 3.49 -4.86 -18.90
C ASP A 68 2.51 -3.69 -18.76
N LYS A 69 1.94 -3.44 -17.56
CA LYS A 69 0.78 -2.54 -17.39
C LYS A 69 1.06 -1.24 -16.64
N ASP A 70 2.33 -0.89 -16.42
CA ASP A 70 2.75 0.28 -15.62
C ASP A 70 1.97 0.41 -14.29
N ARG A 71 1.64 -0.75 -13.70
CA ARG A 71 0.95 -0.84 -12.42
C ARG A 71 1.96 -0.81 -11.28
N PHE A 72 1.51 -0.29 -10.14
CA PHE A 72 2.30 -0.20 -8.93
C PHE A 72 1.58 -0.91 -7.77
N LEU A 73 2.38 -1.43 -6.85
CA LEU A 73 1.95 -1.98 -5.58
C LEU A 73 2.41 -1.06 -4.45
N ILE A 74 1.48 -0.72 -3.56
CA ILE A 74 1.79 0.07 -2.36
C ILE A 74 2.28 -0.87 -1.26
N LEU A 75 3.49 -0.64 -0.78
CA LEU A 75 4.11 -1.43 0.28
C LEU A 75 3.69 -0.96 1.67
N GLY A 76 3.65 0.36 1.86
CA GLY A 76 3.35 1.00 3.14
C GLY A 76 3.64 2.49 3.12
N SER A 77 3.52 3.11 4.29
CA SER A 77 3.81 4.53 4.51
C SER A 77 4.28 4.77 5.94
N ARG A 78 4.59 6.03 6.26
CA ARG A 78 4.89 6.46 7.62
C ARG A 78 3.60 6.62 8.41
N CYS A 79 3.60 6.14 9.66
CA CYS A 79 2.52 6.42 10.58
C CYS A 79 2.37 7.92 10.81
N GLY A 80 1.18 8.47 10.60
CA GLY A 80 0.90 9.90 10.77
C GLY A 80 0.97 10.43 12.20
N SER A 81 1.12 9.55 13.20
CA SER A 81 1.28 9.92 14.62
C SER A 81 2.74 9.78 15.08
N CYS A 82 3.33 8.57 14.95
CA CYS A 82 4.69 8.31 15.45
C CYS A 82 5.79 8.27 14.38
N GLY A 83 5.47 8.40 13.08
CA GLY A 83 6.46 8.41 11.99
C GLY A 83 7.09 7.05 11.61
N ARG A 84 6.79 5.97 12.35
CA ARG A 84 7.27 4.60 12.06
C ARG A 84 6.83 4.14 10.68
N LEU A 85 7.70 3.43 9.96
CA LEU A 85 7.36 2.78 8.71
C LEU A 85 6.50 1.54 8.97
N VAL A 86 5.31 1.49 8.37
CA VAL A 86 4.37 0.38 8.53
C VAL A 86 3.79 -0.04 7.18
N CYS A 87 3.71 -1.36 6.96
CA CYS A 87 3.19 -1.90 5.72
C CYS A 87 1.67 -1.73 5.62
N VAL A 88 1.12 -1.92 4.42
CA VAL A 88 -0.33 -1.97 4.18
C VAL A 88 -1.02 -3.18 4.82
N GLY A 89 -0.24 -4.09 5.40
CA GLY A 89 -0.71 -5.25 6.11
C GLY A 89 -1.67 -4.83 7.23
N PRO A 90 -2.82 -5.50 7.35
CA PRO A 90 -3.86 -5.00 8.21
C PRO A 90 -3.42 -5.20 9.69
N GLU A 91 -2.57 -6.19 10.01
CA GLU A 91 -2.01 -6.38 11.37
C GLU A 91 -0.98 -5.31 11.77
N CYS A 92 -0.60 -4.43 10.85
CA CYS A 92 0.42 -3.40 11.09
C CYS A 92 -0.16 -1.99 11.04
N SER A 93 -1.14 -1.74 10.18
CA SER A 93 -1.67 -0.40 10.01
C SER A 93 -3.14 -0.34 9.63
N LEU A 94 -3.71 0.85 9.81
CA LEU A 94 -5.04 1.24 9.36
C LEU A 94 -4.92 2.54 8.55
N PHE A 95 -5.64 2.61 7.43
CA PHE A 95 -5.74 3.82 6.61
C PHE A 95 -7.13 4.43 6.76
N TYR A 96 -7.20 5.72 7.11
CA TYR A 96 -8.44 6.50 7.17
C TYR A 96 -8.27 7.81 6.37
N SER A 97 -7.69 8.83 7.00
CA SER A 97 -7.21 10.07 6.34
C SER A 97 -5.71 10.04 6.04
N LYS A 98 -4.97 9.32 6.89
CA LYS A 98 -3.56 8.96 6.77
C LYS A 98 -3.40 7.54 7.33
N ARG A 99 -2.25 6.89 7.12
CA ARG A 99 -1.95 5.61 7.76
C ARG A 99 -1.50 5.80 9.20
N PHE A 100 -2.03 4.99 10.07
CA PHE A 100 -1.60 4.89 11.47
C PHE A 100 -1.18 3.46 11.77
N CYS A 101 -0.11 3.29 12.54
CA CYS A 101 0.28 1.98 13.01
C CYS A 101 -0.74 1.50 14.06
N LEU A 102 -1.00 0.19 14.13
CA LEU A 102 -1.98 -0.34 15.09
C LEU A 102 -1.72 0.07 16.55
N PRO A 103 -0.47 0.18 17.05
CA PRO A 103 -0.21 0.74 18.38
C PRO A 103 -0.80 2.15 18.56
N CYS A 104 -0.50 3.08 17.66
CA CYS A 104 -1.03 4.44 17.74
C CYS A 104 -2.57 4.49 17.59
N VAL A 105 -3.14 3.60 16.78
CA VAL A 105 -4.60 3.50 16.66
C VAL A 105 -5.23 3.07 17.98
N ARG A 106 -4.66 2.06 18.66
CA ARG A 106 -5.16 1.58 19.96
C ARG A 106 -5.03 2.64 21.06
N GLU A 107 -3.92 3.37 21.07
CA GLU A 107 -3.68 4.46 22.02
C GLU A 107 -4.63 5.64 21.84
N ASN A 108 -5.15 5.86 20.63
CA ASN A 108 -5.99 7.00 20.27
C ASN A 108 -7.38 6.55 19.79
N ILE A 109 -7.86 5.38 20.21
CA ILE A 109 -9.05 4.74 19.66
C ILE A 109 -10.30 5.61 19.76
N ASP A 110 -10.41 6.39 20.84
CA ASP A 110 -11.53 7.28 21.12
C ASP A 110 -11.60 8.47 20.16
N ALA A 111 -10.50 8.81 19.47
CA ALA A 111 -10.45 9.86 18.46
C ALA A 111 -10.89 9.38 17.07
N PHE A 112 -11.07 8.07 16.86
CA PHE A 112 -11.56 7.51 15.61
C PHE A 112 -13.09 7.39 15.60
N PRO A 113 -13.75 7.54 14.44
CA PRO A 113 -15.18 7.26 14.28
C PRO A 113 -15.58 5.86 14.77
N GLN A 114 -16.83 5.71 15.25
CA GLN A 114 -17.33 4.46 15.84
C GLN A 114 -17.22 3.26 14.89
N GLU A 115 -17.32 3.48 13.58
CA GLU A 115 -17.18 2.43 12.57
C GLU A 115 -15.79 1.78 12.63
N ILE A 116 -14.74 2.59 12.78
CA ILE A 116 -13.35 2.12 12.90
C ILE A 116 -13.16 1.39 14.23
N GLN A 117 -13.75 1.90 15.31
CA GLN A 117 -13.69 1.26 16.62
C GLN A 117 -14.29 -0.15 16.55
N GLN A 118 -15.48 -0.29 15.97
CA GLN A 118 -16.15 -1.59 15.82
C GLN A 118 -15.37 -2.56 14.95
N ASP A 119 -14.79 -2.10 13.84
CA ASP A 119 -14.03 -2.96 12.94
C ASP A 119 -12.73 -3.47 13.58
N LEU A 120 -12.09 -2.66 14.42
CA LEU A 120 -10.92 -3.10 15.18
C LEU A 120 -11.29 -4.12 16.26
N GLU A 121 -12.44 -3.99 16.92
CA GLU A 121 -12.93 -4.98 17.88
C GLU A 121 -13.26 -6.33 17.20
N LYS A 122 -13.94 -6.32 16.05
CA LYS A 122 -14.22 -7.55 15.28
C LYS A 122 -12.94 -8.28 14.90
N ARG A 123 -11.88 -7.52 14.63
CA ARG A 123 -10.60 -8.04 14.17
C ARG A 123 -9.75 -8.68 15.27
N LYS A 124 -10.05 -8.39 16.55
CA LYS A 124 -9.44 -9.09 17.70
C LYS A 124 -9.88 -10.55 17.81
N VAL A 125 -10.97 -10.95 17.14
CA VAL A 125 -11.38 -12.35 17.08
C VAL A 125 -10.42 -13.08 16.13
N PRO A 126 -9.60 -14.03 16.61
CA PRO A 126 -8.71 -14.76 15.73
C PRO A 126 -9.57 -15.60 14.77
N SER A 127 -9.58 -15.21 13.50
CA SER A 127 -10.07 -16.07 12.44
C SER A 127 -9.17 -17.31 12.40
N LYS A 128 -9.63 -18.38 13.06
CA LYS A 128 -8.97 -19.69 13.03
C LYS A 128 -8.87 -20.10 11.57
N ARG A 129 -7.67 -20.07 11.00
CA ARG A 129 -7.41 -20.79 9.74
C ARG A 129 -7.59 -22.29 10.04
N PRO A 130 -8.44 -23.04 9.33
CA PRO A 130 -8.44 -24.48 9.46
C PRO A 130 -7.06 -24.99 9.01
N ALA A 131 -6.38 -25.70 9.91
CA ALA A 131 -5.14 -26.38 9.61
C ALA A 131 -5.41 -27.42 8.52
N SER A 132 -4.78 -27.25 7.36
CA SER A 132 -4.73 -28.26 6.31
C SER A 132 -4.05 -29.52 6.89
N GLN A 133 -4.81 -30.60 7.01
CA GLN A 133 -4.29 -31.90 7.41
C GLN A 133 -3.24 -32.40 6.39
N PRO A 134 -2.11 -32.98 6.82
CA PRO A 134 -1.26 -33.75 5.93
C PRO A 134 -1.94 -35.09 5.63
N GLY A 135 -2.26 -35.33 4.36
CA GLY A 135 -2.80 -36.60 3.90
C GLY A 135 -1.76 -37.71 4.02
N SER A 136 -2.01 -38.66 4.92
CA SER A 136 -1.31 -39.95 4.96
C SER A 136 -1.92 -40.86 3.90
N ARG A 137 -1.15 -41.19 2.87
CA ARG A 137 -1.48 -42.20 1.86
C ARG A 137 -0.65 -43.45 2.14
N THR A 138 -1.32 -44.52 2.53
CA THR A 138 -0.87 -45.91 2.37
C THR A 138 -2.08 -46.71 1.93
#